data_AF-A0A0F9I6N6-F1
#
_entry.id   AF-A0A0F9I6N6-F1
#
_cell.length_a   1.000
_cell.length_b   1.000
_cell.length_c   1.000
_cell.angle_alpha   90.00
_cell.angle_beta   90.00
_cell.angle_gamma   90.00
#
_symmetry.space_group_name_H-M   'P 1'
#
loop_
_entity.id
_entity.type
_entity.pdbx_description
1 polymer ?
#
loop_
_entity_poly.entity_id
_entity_poly.type
_entity_poly.pdbx_seq_one_letter_code
_entity_poly.pdbx_strand_id
1 'polypeptide(L)'
;MPELGEIRRGAELGFRSRCNHVWQACEECGRQRWVQYPNGKAQHKRCFECAVNSRSHRIETIHGYIRIRLKENNFFYSMVCKDGYVLEHRLIVAKALGRNLHPWEIVHHKGTKYPKGSIENKQDNRYPENLKLVQEMQHNQITIMENKIDKLLDGQKELLQEIRILRLQNKLLREDIGTKEVRIW
;
A
#
# COMPACT_ATOMS: atom_id res chain seq x y z
N MET A 1 -31.27 19.58 -20.63
CA MET A 1 -30.33 19.29 -19.53
C MET A 1 -29.27 20.39 -19.57
N PRO A 2 -28.86 20.99 -18.45
CA PRO A 2 -27.86 22.06 -18.47
C PRO A 2 -26.50 21.57 -19.00
N GLU A 3 -25.72 22.45 -19.61
CA GLU A 3 -24.39 22.12 -20.12
C GLU A 3 -23.32 22.26 -19.03
N LEU A 4 -22.25 21.45 -19.06
CA LEU A 4 -21.17 21.55 -18.07
C LEU A 4 -20.46 22.90 -18.22
N GLY A 5 -20.38 23.65 -17.12
CA GLY A 5 -19.83 25.00 -17.09
C GLY A 5 -20.88 26.10 -17.30
N GLU A 6 -22.15 25.76 -17.55
CA GLU A 6 -23.23 26.73 -17.65
C GLU A 6 -23.37 27.51 -16.33
N ILE A 7 -23.45 28.85 -16.41
CA ILE A 7 -23.57 29.73 -15.25
C ILE A 7 -24.94 30.43 -15.29
N ARG A 8 -25.69 30.35 -14.20
CA ARG A 8 -27.00 31.00 -14.04
C ARG A 8 -27.10 31.73 -12.70
N ARG A 9 -28.01 32.70 -12.62
CA ARG A 9 -28.30 33.36 -11.33
C ARG A 9 -29.14 32.44 -10.45
N GLY A 10 -28.91 32.47 -9.13
CA GLY A 10 -29.69 31.65 -8.19
C GLY A 10 -31.20 31.83 -8.31
N ALA A 11 -31.67 33.05 -8.57
CA ALA A 11 -33.08 33.36 -8.78
C ALA A 11 -33.70 32.64 -10.00
N GLU A 12 -32.95 32.44 -11.09
CA GLU A 12 -33.41 31.72 -12.29
C GLU A 12 -33.59 30.21 -12.03
N LEU A 13 -32.91 29.70 -11.01
CA LEU A 13 -32.94 28.30 -10.58
C LEU A 13 -33.91 28.06 -9.42
N GLY A 14 -34.62 29.10 -8.96
CA GLY A 14 -35.52 29.02 -7.79
C GLY A 14 -34.82 29.05 -6.44
N PHE A 15 -33.53 29.38 -6.37
CA PHE A 15 -32.80 29.53 -5.11
C PHE A 15 -33.01 30.93 -4.51
N ARG A 16 -33.08 31.02 -3.18
CA ARG A 16 -33.13 32.30 -2.43
C ARG A 16 -31.79 33.04 -2.37
N SER A 17 -30.79 32.61 -3.15
CA SER A 17 -29.45 33.19 -3.14
C SER A 17 -29.25 34.20 -4.26
N ARG A 18 -28.51 35.28 -3.96
CA ARG A 18 -28.11 36.30 -4.94
C ARG A 18 -26.85 35.92 -5.73
N CYS A 19 -26.16 34.84 -5.38
CA CYS A 19 -24.95 34.43 -6.07
C CYS A 19 -25.24 33.63 -7.36
N ASN A 20 -24.26 33.67 -8.27
CA ASN A 20 -24.27 32.80 -9.46
C ASN A 20 -24.03 31.36 -9.05
N HIS A 21 -24.58 30.43 -9.84
CA HIS A 21 -24.36 29.01 -9.72
C HIS A 21 -23.81 28.48 -11.05
N VAL A 22 -22.90 27.52 -10.99
CA VAL A 22 -22.37 26.82 -12.15
C VAL A 22 -22.84 25.38 -12.16
N TRP A 23 -23.23 24.86 -13.33
CA TRP A 23 -23.52 23.44 -13.50
C TRP A 23 -22.21 22.68 -13.66
N GLN A 24 -21.88 21.81 -12.69
CA GLN A 24 -20.59 21.13 -12.64
C GLN A 24 -20.75 19.67 -12.19
N ALA A 25 -19.94 18.78 -12.77
CA ALA A 25 -19.77 17.40 -12.31
C ALA A 25 -18.85 17.32 -11.09
N CYS A 26 -19.19 16.47 -10.12
CA CYS A 26 -18.28 16.14 -9.02
C CYS A 26 -16.98 15.52 -9.55
N GLU A 27 -15.82 16.04 -9.15
CA GLU A 27 -14.51 15.48 -9.56
C GLU A 27 -14.33 13.99 -9.17
N GLU A 28 -14.94 13.54 -8.06
CA GLU A 28 -14.86 12.12 -7.64
C GLU A 28 -15.91 11.19 -8.26
N CYS A 29 -17.20 11.55 -8.26
CA CYS A 29 -18.28 10.64 -8.66
C CYS A 29 -18.97 10.99 -9.99
N GLY A 30 -18.59 12.09 -10.65
CA GLY A 30 -19.19 12.52 -11.91
C GLY A 30 -20.61 13.07 -11.82
N ARG A 31 -21.30 12.96 -10.67
CA ARG A 31 -22.67 13.49 -10.52
C ARG A 31 -22.71 15.01 -10.74
N GLN A 32 -23.58 15.43 -11.64
CA GLN A 32 -23.78 16.82 -12.03
C GLN A 32 -24.72 17.52 -11.04
N ARG A 33 -24.44 18.78 -10.72
CA ARG A 33 -25.27 19.61 -9.83
C ARG A 33 -24.98 21.11 -10.06
N TRP A 34 -25.89 21.96 -9.61
CA TRP A 34 -25.63 23.39 -9.44
C TRP A 34 -24.76 23.60 -8.19
N VAL A 35 -23.64 24.31 -8.36
CA VAL A 35 -22.72 24.68 -7.27
C VAL A 35 -22.61 26.19 -7.22
N GLN A 36 -22.60 26.78 -6.02
CA GLN A 36 -22.36 28.22 -5.87
C GLN A 36 -21.04 28.62 -6.53
N TYR A 37 -21.04 29.73 -7.25
CA TYR A 37 -19.92 30.22 -8.04
C TYR A 37 -19.54 31.67 -7.66
N PRO A 38 -19.14 31.92 -6.40
CA PRO A 38 -18.68 33.23 -5.99
C PRO A 38 -17.33 33.56 -6.64
N ASN A 39 -17.15 34.81 -7.07
CA ASN A 39 -15.85 35.32 -7.57
C ASN A 39 -15.21 34.51 -8.71
N GLY A 40 -16.02 33.94 -9.61
CA GLY A 40 -15.50 33.19 -10.75
C GLY A 40 -14.96 31.79 -10.42
N LYS A 41 -15.28 31.22 -9.25
CA LYS A 41 -14.84 29.87 -8.86
C LYS A 41 -15.95 29.08 -8.20
N ALA A 42 -16.04 27.79 -8.51
CA ALA A 42 -16.97 26.89 -7.85
C ALA A 42 -16.56 26.70 -6.39
N GLN A 43 -17.48 26.94 -5.46
CA GLN A 43 -17.23 26.85 -4.02
C GLN A 43 -16.82 25.43 -3.60
N HIS A 44 -17.40 24.41 -4.23
CA HIS A 44 -17.14 23.01 -3.93
C HIS A 44 -16.95 22.17 -5.20
N LYS A 45 -15.73 21.68 -5.41
CA LYS A 45 -15.38 20.75 -6.49
C LYS A 45 -16.06 19.38 -6.36
N ARG A 46 -16.34 18.96 -5.12
CA ARG A 46 -16.94 17.67 -4.78
C ARG A 46 -18.38 17.83 -4.28
N CYS A 47 -19.23 16.83 -4.53
CA CYS A 47 -20.58 16.82 -3.96
C CYS A 47 -20.52 16.59 -2.45
N PHE A 48 -21.61 16.95 -1.74
CA PHE A 48 -21.70 16.79 -0.29
C PHE A 48 -21.41 15.36 0.15
N GLU A 49 -21.99 14.35 -0.52
CA GLU A 49 -21.72 12.94 -0.23
C GLU A 49 -20.23 12.59 -0.38
N CYS A 50 -19.56 13.04 -1.44
CA CYS A 50 -18.14 12.76 -1.64
C CYS A 50 -17.27 13.53 -0.64
N ALA A 51 -17.66 14.75 -0.26
CA ALA A 51 -16.96 15.54 0.75
C ALA A 51 -17.10 14.94 2.16
N VAL A 52 -18.29 14.44 2.55
CA VAL A 52 -18.51 13.80 3.85
C VAL A 52 -17.91 12.39 3.89
N ASN A 53 -18.00 11.65 2.78
CA ASN A 53 -17.34 10.36 2.63
C ASN A 53 -15.85 10.49 2.32
N SER A 54 -15.27 11.70 2.34
CA SER A 54 -13.83 11.88 2.17
C SER A 54 -13.02 11.51 3.41
N ARG A 55 -13.61 10.82 4.41
CA ARG A 55 -12.81 9.94 5.28
C ARG A 55 -12.10 9.00 4.33
N SER A 56 -10.77 9.15 4.26
CA SER A 56 -9.93 8.54 3.23
C SER A 56 -10.47 7.16 2.87
N HIS A 57 -10.92 7.00 1.62
CA HIS A 57 -11.33 5.70 1.09
C HIS A 57 -10.20 4.67 1.28
N ARG A 58 -8.98 5.14 1.55
CA ARG A 58 -7.78 4.39 1.86
C ARG A 58 -7.46 4.51 3.37
N ILE A 59 -7.59 3.44 4.13
CA ILE A 59 -7.22 3.39 5.56
C ILE A 59 -6.05 2.44 5.77
N GLU A 60 -5.16 2.79 6.69
CA GLU A 60 -4.09 1.90 7.15
C GLU A 60 -4.57 1.06 8.34
N THR A 61 -4.22 -0.22 8.34
CA THR A 61 -4.50 -1.14 9.45
C THR A 61 -3.39 -1.09 10.49
N ILE A 62 -3.68 -1.56 11.70
CA ILE A 62 -2.67 -1.76 12.76
C ILE A 62 -1.50 -2.67 12.33
N HIS A 63 -1.68 -3.48 11.28
CA HIS A 63 -0.67 -4.40 10.77
C HIS A 63 0.14 -3.82 9.60
N GLY A 64 -0.09 -2.56 9.20
CA GLY A 64 0.59 -1.87 8.10
C GLY A 64 0.00 -2.10 6.72
N TYR A 65 -1.06 -2.91 6.59
CA TYR A 65 -1.79 -3.07 5.33
C TYR A 65 -2.72 -1.89 5.05
N ILE A 66 -2.97 -1.64 3.77
CA ILE A 66 -3.91 -0.63 3.31
C ILE A 66 -5.22 -1.28 2.88
N ARG A 67 -6.35 -0.68 3.28
CA ARG A 67 -7.69 -1.07 2.88
C ARG A 67 -8.36 0.05 2.09
N ILE A 68 -9.07 -0.31 1.02
CA ILE A 68 -9.79 0.60 0.14
C ILE A 68 -11.29 0.35 0.27
N ARG A 69 -12.08 1.40 0.54
CA ARG A 69 -13.55 1.35 0.53
C ARG A 69 -14.05 1.33 -0.90
N LEU A 70 -14.85 0.34 -1.26
CA LEU A 70 -15.52 0.28 -2.56
C LEU A 70 -17.01 0.62 -2.41
N LYS A 71 -17.61 1.11 -3.49
CA LYS A 71 -19.06 1.30 -3.60
C LYS A 71 -19.71 0.02 -4.11
N GLU A 72 -20.97 -0.22 -3.73
CA GLU A 72 -21.73 -1.44 -4.09
C GLU A 72 -21.80 -1.69 -5.60
N ASN A 73 -21.83 -0.63 -6.41
CA ASN A 73 -21.86 -0.73 -7.87
C ASN A 73 -20.47 -0.98 -8.51
N ASN A 74 -19.41 -1.12 -7.73
CA ASN A 74 -18.08 -1.40 -8.25
C ASN A 74 -17.99 -2.89 -8.64
N PHE A 75 -17.40 -3.18 -9.79
CA PHE A 75 -17.18 -4.57 -10.26
C PHE A 75 -16.45 -5.45 -9.23
N PHE A 76 -15.52 -4.86 -8.46
CA PHE A 76 -14.75 -5.57 -7.44
C PHE A 76 -15.42 -5.63 -6.07
N TYR A 77 -16.68 -5.22 -5.96
CA TYR A 77 -17.37 -5.14 -4.67
C TYR A 77 -17.54 -6.50 -3.99
N SER A 78 -17.58 -7.62 -4.72
CA SER A 78 -17.68 -8.95 -4.10
C SER A 78 -16.45 -9.33 -3.27
N MET A 79 -15.34 -8.59 -3.38
CA MET A 79 -14.12 -8.79 -2.59
C MET A 79 -14.09 -7.99 -1.28
N VAL A 80 -15.09 -7.13 -1.01
CA VAL A 80 -15.11 -6.33 0.21
C VAL A 80 -15.46 -7.16 1.43
N CYS A 81 -14.89 -6.80 2.58
CA CYS A 81 -15.32 -7.28 3.88
C CYS A 81 -16.68 -6.65 4.26
N LYS A 82 -17.26 -7.11 5.38
CA LYS A 82 -18.56 -6.62 5.89
C LYS A 82 -18.64 -5.11 6.16
N ASP A 83 -17.50 -4.44 6.31
CA ASP A 83 -17.39 -3.00 6.51
C ASP A 83 -17.24 -2.19 5.21
N GLY A 84 -17.31 -2.86 4.04
CA GLY A 84 -17.23 -2.23 2.72
C GLY A 84 -15.81 -1.95 2.23
N TYR A 85 -14.79 -2.51 2.88
CA TYR A 85 -13.39 -2.34 2.48
C TYR A 85 -12.75 -3.62 1.94
N VAL A 86 -11.89 -3.48 0.93
CA VAL A 86 -11.02 -4.54 0.38
C VAL A 86 -9.55 -4.21 0.65
N LEU A 87 -8.67 -5.21 0.78
CA LEU A 87 -7.23 -4.97 0.86
C LEU A 87 -6.67 -4.41 -0.47
N GLU A 88 -5.87 -3.36 -0.41
CA GLU A 88 -5.35 -2.66 -1.60
C GLU A 88 -4.52 -3.60 -2.50
N HIS A 89 -3.64 -4.41 -1.91
CA HIS A 89 -2.83 -5.37 -2.66
C HIS A 89 -3.70 -6.40 -3.40
N ARG A 90 -4.82 -6.84 -2.82
CA ARG A 90 -5.77 -7.75 -3.48
C ARG A 90 -6.46 -7.06 -4.64
N LEU A 91 -6.90 -5.82 -4.43
CA LEU A 91 -7.58 -5.04 -5.46
C LEU A 91 -6.69 -4.76 -6.67
N ILE A 92 -5.40 -4.46 -6.45
CA ILE A 92 -4.44 -4.22 -7.54
C ILE A 92 -4.26 -5.47 -8.39
N VAL A 93 -4.06 -6.63 -7.77
CA VAL A 93 -3.93 -7.90 -8.51
C VAL A 93 -5.23 -8.27 -9.24
N ALA A 94 -6.39 -8.10 -8.60
CA ALA A 94 -7.70 -8.33 -9.22
C ALA A 94 -7.90 -7.47 -10.48
N LYS A 95 -7.55 -6.17 -10.39
CA LYS A 95 -7.60 -5.24 -11.53
C LYS A 95 -6.67 -5.66 -12.66
N ALA A 96 -5.44 -6.05 -12.34
CA ALA A 96 -4.48 -6.53 -13.33
C ALA A 96 -4.94 -7.80 -14.05
N LEU A 97 -5.66 -8.69 -13.34
CA LEU A 97 -6.22 -9.92 -13.91
C LEU A 97 -7.59 -9.72 -14.59
N GLY A 98 -8.23 -8.58 -14.41
CA GLY A 98 -9.57 -8.31 -14.96
C GLY A 98 -10.70 -9.14 -14.34
N ARG A 99 -10.51 -9.71 -13.14
CA ARG A 99 -11.53 -10.51 -12.43
C ARG A 99 -11.44 -10.38 -10.91
N ASN A 100 -12.51 -10.75 -10.22
CA ASN A 100 -12.48 -10.89 -8.77
C ASN A 100 -11.57 -12.04 -8.33
N LEU A 101 -10.87 -11.85 -7.21
CA LEU A 101 -10.10 -12.90 -6.55
C LEU A 101 -10.99 -13.67 -5.59
N HIS A 102 -10.90 -14.99 -5.63
CA HIS A 102 -11.57 -15.84 -4.67
C HIS A 102 -10.93 -15.74 -3.28
N PRO A 103 -11.65 -16.11 -2.20
CA PRO A 103 -11.11 -16.07 -0.83
C PRO A 103 -9.83 -16.89 -0.65
N TRP A 104 -9.68 -18.02 -1.34
CA TRP A 104 -8.52 -18.92 -1.27
C TRP A 104 -7.33 -18.49 -2.15
N GLU A 105 -7.51 -17.49 -3.00
CA GLU A 105 -6.41 -16.90 -3.76
C GLU A 105 -5.72 -15.85 -2.90
N ILE A 106 -4.49 -16.14 -2.47
CA ILE A 106 -3.74 -15.29 -1.55
C ILE A 106 -2.75 -14.45 -2.36
N VAL A 107 -2.64 -13.17 -2.01
CA VAL A 107 -1.64 -12.27 -2.59
C VAL A 107 -0.48 -12.15 -1.61
N HIS A 108 0.71 -12.56 -2.05
CA HIS A 108 1.95 -12.57 -1.27
C HIS A 108 2.86 -11.40 -1.68
N HIS A 109 3.42 -10.70 -0.69
CA HIS A 109 4.48 -9.71 -0.90
C HIS A 109 5.85 -10.40 -0.89
N LYS A 110 6.58 -10.32 -2.00
CA LYS A 110 7.89 -10.96 -2.19
C LYS A 110 9.01 -10.31 -1.37
N GLY A 111 8.89 -9.04 -0.98
CA GLY A 111 9.95 -8.33 -0.26
C GLY A 111 11.12 -7.93 -1.15
N THR A 112 10.86 -7.41 -2.36
CA THR A 112 11.93 -7.12 -3.33
C THR A 112 12.73 -5.85 -3.02
N LYS A 113 12.08 -4.81 -2.47
CA LYS A 113 12.70 -3.52 -2.17
C LYS A 113 12.91 -3.24 -0.69
N TYR A 114 11.99 -3.72 0.15
CA TYR A 114 11.96 -3.46 1.59
C TYR A 114 12.05 -4.79 2.35
N PRO A 115 12.56 -4.78 3.60
CA PRO A 115 12.62 -5.98 4.42
C PRO A 115 11.26 -6.67 4.54
N LYS A 116 11.25 -8.01 4.49
CA LYS A 116 10.02 -8.78 4.67
C LYS A 116 9.40 -8.47 6.03
N GLY A 117 8.06 -8.38 6.05
CA GLY A 117 7.30 -8.02 7.25
C GLY A 117 7.27 -6.53 7.60
N SER A 118 8.12 -5.69 7.00
CA SER A 118 8.12 -4.24 7.26
C SER A 118 6.83 -3.58 6.77
N ILE A 119 6.48 -2.42 7.35
CA ILE A 119 5.30 -1.65 6.95
C ILE A 119 5.46 -1.20 5.49
N GLU A 120 6.64 -0.73 5.11
CA GLU A 120 6.96 -0.30 3.75
C GLU A 120 6.76 -1.44 2.74
N ASN A 121 7.19 -2.66 3.07
CA ASN A 121 6.96 -3.80 2.19
C ASN A 121 5.47 -4.12 2.03
N LYS A 122 4.69 -4.06 3.11
CA LYS A 122 3.23 -4.32 3.08
C LYS A 122 2.44 -3.26 2.30
N GLN A 123 3.00 -2.05 2.18
CA GLN A 123 2.44 -0.96 1.40
C GLN A 123 2.97 -0.91 -0.05
N ASP A 124 4.04 -1.65 -0.36
CA ASP A 124 4.63 -1.75 -1.69
C ASP A 124 3.84 -2.71 -2.59
N ASN A 125 2.76 -2.18 -3.19
CA ASN A 125 1.80 -2.95 -3.97
C ASN A 125 2.09 -2.98 -5.49
N ARG A 126 3.38 -2.96 -5.88
CA ARG A 126 3.79 -3.09 -7.28
C ARG A 126 3.57 -4.52 -7.78
N TYR A 127 2.73 -4.69 -8.80
CA TYR A 127 2.45 -5.97 -9.44
C TYR A 127 2.91 -5.94 -10.91
N PRO A 128 3.65 -6.95 -11.39
CA PRO A 128 3.98 -8.24 -10.74
C PRO A 128 5.29 -8.24 -9.94
N GLU A 129 5.93 -7.09 -9.72
CA GLU A 129 7.29 -7.00 -9.16
C GLU A 129 7.33 -7.52 -7.72
N ASN A 130 6.57 -6.91 -6.82
CA ASN A 130 6.53 -7.26 -5.39
C ASN A 130 5.34 -8.14 -5.02
N LEU A 131 4.26 -8.15 -5.80
CA LEU A 131 3.08 -8.97 -5.52
C LEU A 131 3.09 -10.26 -6.35
N LYS A 132 2.66 -11.37 -5.73
CA LYS A 132 2.43 -12.66 -6.40
C LYS A 132 1.12 -13.28 -5.93
N LEU A 133 0.31 -13.78 -6.86
CA LEU A 133 -0.84 -14.61 -6.52
C LEU A 133 -0.36 -16.04 -6.26
N VAL A 134 -0.76 -16.60 -5.11
CA VAL A 134 -0.41 -17.95 -4.68
C VAL A 134 -1.66 -18.65 -4.14
N GLN A 135 -1.68 -19.97 -4.23
CA GLN A 135 -2.71 -20.78 -3.57
C GLN A 135 -2.41 -20.90 -2.07
N GLU A 136 -3.44 -21.10 -1.26
CA GLU A 136 -3.32 -21.20 0.21
C GLU A 136 -2.25 -22.20 0.67
N MET A 137 -2.22 -23.41 0.09
CA MET A 137 -1.20 -24.41 0.41
C MET A 137 0.22 -23.93 0.08
N GLN A 138 0.38 -23.26 -1.06
CA GLN A 138 1.67 -22.72 -1.48
C GLN A 138 2.10 -21.56 -0.59
N HIS A 139 1.16 -20.71 -0.16
CA HIS A 139 1.45 -19.58 0.72
C HIS A 139 2.08 -20.04 2.03
N ASN A 140 1.47 -21.01 2.71
CA ASN A 140 2.00 -21.51 3.98
C ASN A 140 3.38 -22.14 3.81
N GLN A 141 3.59 -22.91 2.74
CA GLN A 141 4.89 -23.49 2.43
C GLN A 141 5.95 -22.41 2.16
N ILE A 142 5.60 -21.39 1.36
CA ILE A 142 6.49 -20.25 1.07
C ILE A 142 6.87 -19.54 2.37
N THR A 143 5.91 -19.19 3.23
CA THR A 143 6.19 -18.52 4.50
C THR A 143 7.11 -19.34 5.41
N ILE A 144 6.87 -20.66 5.51
CA ILE A 144 7.71 -21.56 6.32
C ILE A 144 9.15 -21.59 5.76
N MET A 145 9.29 -21.73 4.43
CA MET A 145 10.59 -21.78 3.78
C MET A 145 11.35 -20.45 3.93
N GLU A 146 10.68 -19.32 3.75
CA GLU A 146 11.26 -17.99 3.92
C GLU A 146 11.80 -17.78 5.35
N ASN A 147 10.99 -18.08 6.36
CA ASN A 147 11.43 -17.98 7.76
C ASN A 147 12.63 -18.89 8.07
N LYS A 148 12.70 -20.06 7.45
CA LYS A 148 13.84 -20.97 7.63
C LYS A 148 15.10 -20.41 6.96
N ILE A 149 14.97 -19.84 5.76
CA ILE A 149 16.08 -19.19 5.05
C ILE A 149 16.63 -18.02 5.88
N ASP A 150 15.75 -17.16 6.41
CA ASP A 150 16.17 -15.99 7.20
C ASP A 150 16.96 -16.42 8.45
N LYS A 151 16.46 -17.43 9.20
CA LYS A 151 17.18 -17.99 10.36
C LYS A 151 18.55 -18.56 9.99
N LEU A 152 18.65 -19.25 8.85
CA LEU A 152 19.91 -19.81 8.37
C LEU A 152 20.91 -18.72 7.98
N LEU A 153 20.42 -17.65 7.33
CA LEU A 153 21.26 -16.51 6.95
C LEU A 153 21.77 -15.76 8.18
N ASP A 154 20.95 -15.60 9.21
CA ASP A 154 21.39 -14.97 10.46
C ASP A 154 22.44 -15.81 11.19
N GLY A 155 22.22 -17.13 11.30
CA GLY A 155 23.26 -18.03 11.83
C GLY A 155 24.57 -18.00 11.02
N GLN A 156 24.48 -17.87 9.70
CA GLN A 156 25.67 -17.72 8.84
C GLN A 156 26.44 -16.43 9.14
N LYS A 157 25.76 -15.31 9.42
CA LYS A 157 26.41 -14.05 9.80
C LYS A 157 27.14 -14.16 11.12
N GLU A 158 26.53 -14.79 12.12
CA GLU A 158 27.13 -15.02 13.44
C GLU A 158 28.41 -15.85 13.32
N LEU A 159 28.37 -16.97 12.59
CA LEU A 159 29.54 -17.82 12.34
C LEU A 159 30.66 -17.06 11.61
N LEU A 160 30.32 -16.23 10.62
CA LEU A 160 31.31 -15.40 9.91
C LEU A 160 31.98 -14.37 10.84
N GLN A 161 31.22 -13.80 11.78
CA GLN A 161 31.74 -12.89 12.78
C GLN A 161 32.69 -13.61 13.75
N GLU A 162 32.33 -14.81 14.20
CA GLU A 162 33.18 -15.65 15.06
C GLU A 162 34.50 -16.03 14.35
N ILE A 163 34.42 -16.51 13.11
CA ILE A 163 35.60 -16.82 12.29
C ILE A 163 36.51 -15.59 12.15
N ARG A 164 35.93 -14.39 11.99
CA ARG A 164 36.69 -13.14 11.91
C ARG A 164 37.45 -12.86 13.22
N ILE A 165 36.80 -13.03 14.37
CA ILE A 165 37.42 -12.82 15.69
C ILE A 165 38.54 -13.84 15.92
N LEU A 166 38.29 -15.12 15.65
CA LEU A 166 39.28 -16.19 15.78
C LEU A 166 40.50 -15.95 14.88
N ARG A 167 40.31 -15.45 13.66
CA ARG A 167 41.42 -15.08 12.76
C ARG A 167 42.27 -13.95 13.33
N LEU A 168 41.66 -12.95 13.97
CA LEU A 168 42.39 -11.85 14.62
C LEU A 168 43.18 -12.34 15.83
N GLN A 169 42.58 -13.18 16.68
CA GLN A 169 43.26 -13.77 17.83
C GLN A 169 44.46 -14.62 17.40
N ASN A 170 44.29 -15.47 16.39
CA ASN A 170 45.37 -16.29 15.84
C ASN A 170 46.51 -15.42 15.26
N LYS A 171 46.19 -14.28 14.65
CA LYS A 171 47.21 -13.34 14.15
C LYS A 171 48.03 -12.76 15.31
N LEU A 172 47.37 -12.26 16.36
CA LEU A 172 48.03 -11.69 17.54
C LEU A 172 48.92 -12.72 18.25
N LEU A 173 48.44 -13.96 18.37
CA LEU A 173 49.22 -15.05 18.98
C LEU A 173 50.48 -15.37 18.18
N ARG A 174 50.42 -15.35 16.84
CA ARG A 174 51.60 -15.56 15.98
C ARG A 174 52.62 -14.43 16.12
N GLU A 175 52.16 -13.20 16.23
CA GLU A 175 53.02 -12.03 16.46
C GLU A 175 53.70 -12.12 17.83
N ASP A 176 52.98 -12.52 18.88
CA ASP A 176 53.54 -12.71 20.23
C ASP A 176 54.61 -13.82 20.26
N ILE A 177 54.36 -14.98 19.64
CA ILE A 177 55.33 -16.08 19.54
C ILE A 177 56.60 -15.61 18.82
N GLY A 178 56.48 -14.93 17.68
CA GLY A 178 57.63 -14.41 16.92
C GLY A 178 58.47 -13.40 17.71
N THR A 179 57.87 -12.55 18.55
CA THR A 179 58.62 -11.59 19.37
C THR A 179 59.37 -12.24 20.54
N LYS A 180 58.88 -13.37 21.08
CA LYS A 180 59.54 -14.10 22.15
C LYS A 180 60.81 -14.82 21.68
N GLU A 181 60.80 -15.39 20.48
CA GLU A 181 61.97 -16.07 19.91
C GLU A 181 63.16 -15.12 19.68
N VAL A 182 62.90 -13.85 19.36
CA VAL A 182 63.96 -12.84 19.12
C VAL A 182 64.63 -12.36 20.42
N ARG A 183 63.97 -12.48 21.58
CA ARG A 183 64.50 -12.00 22.88
C ARG A 183 65.43 -12.98 23.60
N ILE A 184 65.62 -14.19 23.08
CA ILE A 184 66.40 -15.27 23.73
C ILE A 184 67.85 -15.33 23.20
N TRP A 185 68.24 -14.43 22.29
CA TRP A 185 69.59 -14.28 21.73
C TRP A 185 70.18 -12.92 22.08
#